data_AF-A0A6M3IYI7-F1
#
_entry.id   AF-A0A6M3IYI7-F1
#
_cell.length_a   1.000
_cell.length_b   1.000
_cell.length_c   1.000
_cell.angle_alpha   90.00
_cell.angle_beta   90.00
_cell.angle_gamma   90.00
#
_symmetry.space_group_name_H-M   'P 1'
#
loop_
_entity.id
_entity.type
_entity.pdbx_description
1 polymer ?
#
loop_
_entity_poly.entity_id
_entity_poly.type
_entity_poly.pdbx_seq_one_letter_code
_entity_poly.pdbx_strand_id
1 'polypeptide(L)'
;MTKERKWGMFPVKGTVGSFLDDGKSIIEELRDEMQEGLDNMSGTNLESTGKYSVYEEAVSLLDDICGNLDGVELPESVQDLLAETTEERRKSLSRSRRMSNGISMLEAMVQVLEERIQELLEKKTLSDTEQEEVSASEEATDAIQSAADAAGSVEFPGFYG
;
A
#
# COMPACT_ATOMS: atom_id res chain seq x y z
N MET A 1 28.59 12.60 20.98
CA MET A 1 28.56 12.97 19.55
C MET A 1 27.25 12.46 18.98
N THR A 2 26.21 13.30 18.99
CA THR A 2 24.87 12.91 18.51
C THR A 2 24.90 13.08 16.99
N LYS A 3 24.90 11.99 16.22
CA LYS A 3 24.73 12.07 14.76
C LYS A 3 23.35 12.64 14.50
N GLU A 4 23.27 13.85 13.95
CA GLU A 4 22.01 14.41 13.45
C GLU A 4 21.45 13.45 12.39
N ARG A 5 20.27 12.89 12.65
CA ARG A 5 19.54 12.13 11.63
C ARG A 5 19.04 13.12 10.60
N LYS A 6 19.48 12.97 9.35
CA LYS A 6 18.90 13.72 8.23
C LYS A 6 17.48 13.20 8.01
N TRP A 7 16.53 14.12 7.91
CA TRP A 7 15.14 13.85 7.55
C TRP A 7 14.95 14.18 6.06
N GLY A 8 14.11 13.42 5.35
CA GLY A 8 13.90 13.58 3.91
C GLY A 8 13.38 12.33 3.23
N MET A 9 13.39 12.34 1.89
CA MET A 9 13.12 11.18 1.05
C MET A 9 14.36 10.30 0.99
N PHE A 10 14.20 9.01 1.23
CA PHE A 10 15.29 8.02 1.20
C PHE A 10 14.95 6.91 0.22
N PRO A 11 15.92 6.45 -0.59
CA PRO A 11 15.71 5.26 -1.41
C PRO A 11 15.54 4.04 -0.50
N VAL A 12 14.56 3.22 -0.83
CA VAL A 12 14.27 1.93 -0.20
C VAL A 12 14.37 0.88 -1.29
N LYS A 13 14.99 -0.24 -0.94
CA LYS A 13 15.07 -1.41 -1.81
C LYS A 13 14.50 -2.59 -1.06
N GLY A 14 13.72 -3.39 -1.75
CA GLY A 14 13.14 -4.62 -1.23
C GLY A 14 12.89 -5.58 -2.37
N THR A 15 12.32 -6.73 -2.03
CA THR A 15 11.73 -7.62 -3.02
C THR A 15 10.25 -7.26 -3.22
N VAL A 16 9.67 -7.67 -4.34
CA VAL A 16 8.22 -7.53 -4.60
C VAL A 16 7.40 -8.08 -3.44
N GLY A 17 7.72 -9.28 -2.96
CA GLY A 17 7.03 -9.88 -1.80
C GLY A 17 7.14 -9.02 -0.54
N SER A 18 8.34 -8.51 -0.22
CA SER A 18 8.50 -7.64 0.95
C SER A 18 7.76 -6.31 0.85
N PHE A 19 7.66 -5.73 -0.36
CA PHE A 19 6.92 -4.49 -0.56
C PHE A 19 5.41 -4.69 -0.46
N LEU A 20 4.90 -5.89 -0.80
CA LEU A 20 3.49 -6.22 -0.59
C LEU A 20 3.18 -6.22 0.90
N ASP A 21 3.99 -6.97 1.66
CA ASP A 21 3.85 -7.11 3.10
C ASP A 21 4.00 -5.77 3.82
N ASP A 22 5.05 -5.00 3.49
CA ASP A 22 5.32 -3.70 4.11
C ASP A 22 4.23 -2.67 3.75
N GLY A 23 3.82 -2.61 2.48
CA GLY A 23 2.76 -1.71 2.01
C GLY A 23 1.43 -2.00 2.69
N LYS A 24 1.06 -3.28 2.76
CA LYS A 24 -0.13 -3.76 3.47
C LYS A 24 -0.07 -3.45 4.96
N SER A 25 1.05 -3.75 5.62
CA SER A 25 1.22 -3.49 7.06
C SER A 25 1.02 -2.00 7.39
N ILE A 26 1.49 -1.08 6.54
CA ILE A 26 1.26 0.36 6.73
C ILE A 26 -0.24 0.69 6.66
N ILE A 27 -0.97 0.10 5.73
CA ILE A 27 -2.40 0.34 5.53
C ILE A 27 -3.20 -0.23 6.70
N GLU A 28 -2.86 -1.44 7.16
CA GLU A 28 -3.47 -2.07 8.35
C GLU A 28 -3.25 -1.24 9.61
N GLU A 29 -2.02 -0.74 9.85
CA GLU A 29 -1.75 0.14 10.99
C GLU A 29 -2.58 1.43 10.94
N LEU A 30 -2.78 2.00 9.75
CA LEU A 30 -3.62 3.18 9.58
C LEU A 30 -5.10 2.87 9.81
N ARG A 31 -5.56 1.72 9.34
CA ARG A 31 -6.91 1.20 9.55
C ARG A 31 -7.21 1.05 11.03
N ASP A 32 -6.32 0.40 11.77
CA ASP A 32 -6.48 0.17 13.21
C ASP A 32 -6.47 1.48 14.00
N GLU A 33 -5.62 2.44 13.62
CA GLU A 33 -5.63 3.78 14.22
C GLU A 33 -6.94 4.53 13.95
N MET A 34 -7.53 4.39 12.75
CA MET A 34 -8.83 4.99 12.44
C MET A 34 -9.96 4.30 13.21
N GLN A 35 -9.94 2.98 13.31
CA GLN A 35 -10.90 2.23 14.10
C GLN A 35 -10.85 2.64 15.58
N GLU A 36 -9.65 2.73 16.17
CA GLU A 36 -9.50 3.19 17.56
C GLU A 36 -10.05 4.62 17.74
N GLY A 37 -9.80 5.50 16.77
CA GLY A 37 -10.35 6.85 16.77
C GLY A 37 -11.88 6.88 16.72
N LEU A 38 -12.47 6.02 15.89
CA LEU A 38 -13.92 5.86 15.74
C LEU A 38 -14.55 5.31 17.02
N ASP A 39 -13.99 4.22 17.58
CA ASP A 39 -14.45 3.56 18.80
C ASP A 39 -14.46 4.53 19.98
N ASN A 40 -13.45 5.38 20.09
CA ASN A 40 -13.36 6.41 21.13
C ASN A 40 -14.44 7.51 21.00
N MET A 41 -14.98 7.72 19.80
CA MET A 41 -16.06 8.69 19.56
C MET A 41 -17.45 8.04 19.64
N SER A 42 -17.55 6.74 19.44
CA SER A 42 -18.82 6.01 19.55
C SER A 42 -19.38 6.07 20.97
N GLY A 43 -20.71 6.19 21.07
CA GLY A 43 -21.43 6.39 22.33
C GLY A 43 -21.25 7.78 22.95
N THR A 44 -20.63 8.72 22.24
CA THR A 44 -20.44 10.12 22.69
C THR A 44 -21.26 11.09 21.84
N ASN A 45 -21.29 12.37 22.23
CA ASN A 45 -21.95 13.43 21.45
C ASN A 45 -21.25 13.73 20.10
N LEU A 46 -20.17 13.03 19.75
CA LEU A 46 -19.39 13.26 18.54
C LEU A 46 -19.90 12.47 17.33
N GLU A 47 -20.79 11.49 17.50
CA GLU A 47 -21.30 10.63 16.40
C GLU A 47 -22.00 11.44 15.28
N SER A 48 -22.64 12.55 15.64
CA SER A 48 -23.30 13.42 14.65
C SER A 48 -22.36 14.44 14.00
N THR A 49 -21.06 14.38 14.26
CA THR A 49 -20.09 15.35 13.74
C THR A 49 -19.49 14.89 12.42
N GLY A 50 -19.14 15.83 11.54
CA GLY A 50 -18.44 15.50 10.30
C GLY A 50 -17.11 14.77 10.54
N LYS A 51 -16.47 14.97 11.70
CA LYS A 51 -15.27 14.23 12.08
C LYS A 51 -15.55 12.73 12.25
N TYR A 52 -16.65 12.35 12.87
CA TYR A 52 -17.04 10.94 13.01
C TYR A 52 -17.25 10.30 11.63
N SER A 53 -18.00 10.98 10.76
CA SER A 53 -18.24 10.53 9.37
C SER A 53 -16.93 10.27 8.61
N VAL A 54 -15.94 11.14 8.75
CA VAL A 54 -14.62 10.95 8.09
C VAL A 54 -13.87 9.75 8.64
N TYR A 55 -13.92 9.48 9.96
CA TYR A 55 -13.32 8.27 10.53
C TYR A 55 -14.03 7.01 10.03
N GLU A 56 -15.36 7.02 9.98
CA GLU A 56 -16.16 5.88 9.50
C GLU A 56 -15.87 5.57 8.03
N GLU A 57 -15.85 6.60 7.16
CA GLU A 57 -15.48 6.45 5.74
C GLU A 57 -14.04 5.96 5.58
N ALA A 58 -13.09 6.51 6.34
CA ALA A 58 -11.70 6.08 6.28
C ALA A 58 -11.53 4.61 6.69
N VAL A 59 -12.17 4.18 7.78
CA VAL A 59 -12.15 2.77 8.21
C VAL A 59 -12.72 1.88 7.12
N SER A 60 -13.88 2.21 6.57
CA SER A 60 -14.53 1.40 5.53
C SER A 60 -13.64 1.24 4.30
N LEU A 61 -13.06 2.33 3.80
CA LEU A 61 -12.18 2.28 2.64
C LEU A 61 -10.91 1.48 2.92
N LEU A 62 -10.31 1.66 4.10
CA LEU A 62 -9.10 0.94 4.48
C LEU A 62 -9.37 -0.57 4.66
N ASP A 63 -10.54 -0.95 5.19
CA ASP A 63 -10.97 -2.34 5.27
C ASP A 63 -11.11 -2.98 3.89
N ASP A 64 -11.74 -2.28 2.94
CA ASP A 64 -11.88 -2.75 1.56
C ASP A 64 -10.51 -2.92 0.89
N ILE A 65 -9.58 -1.97 1.11
CA ILE A 65 -8.22 -2.04 0.59
C ILE A 65 -7.45 -3.24 1.17
N CYS A 66 -7.50 -3.44 2.49
CA CYS A 66 -6.87 -4.59 3.14
C CYS A 66 -7.42 -5.91 2.61
N GLY A 67 -8.75 -6.01 2.46
CA GLY A 67 -9.40 -7.21 1.92
C GLY A 67 -8.99 -7.51 0.47
N ASN A 68 -8.80 -6.48 -0.36
CA ASN A 68 -8.29 -6.66 -1.72
C ASN A 68 -6.84 -7.15 -1.72
N LEU A 69 -5.98 -6.59 -0.86
CA LEU A 69 -4.57 -6.97 -0.75
C LEU A 69 -4.37 -8.37 -0.13
N ASP A 70 -5.27 -8.81 0.77
CA ASP A 70 -5.29 -10.17 1.32
C ASP A 70 -5.46 -11.25 0.25
N GLY A 71 -6.17 -10.92 -0.83
CA GLY A 71 -6.45 -11.83 -1.94
C GLY A 71 -5.37 -11.88 -3.02
N VAL A 72 -4.33 -11.04 -2.92
CA VAL A 72 -3.28 -10.98 -3.94
C VAL A 72 -2.33 -12.16 -3.79
N GLU A 73 -2.29 -13.03 -4.81
CA GLU A 73 -1.32 -14.11 -4.91
C GLU A 73 -0.23 -13.76 -5.93
N LEU A 74 1.02 -13.68 -5.47
CA LEU A 74 2.18 -13.43 -6.33
C LEU A 74 2.80 -14.75 -6.80
N PRO A 75 3.10 -14.92 -8.10
CA PRO A 75 3.90 -16.03 -8.59
C PRO A 75 5.25 -16.12 -7.85
N GLU A 76 5.69 -17.32 -7.47
CA GLU A 76 6.96 -17.51 -6.75
C GLU A 76 8.16 -16.89 -7.49
N SER A 77 8.14 -16.93 -8.83
CA SER A 77 9.19 -16.38 -9.69
C SER A 77 9.32 -14.85 -9.63
N VAL A 78 8.28 -14.14 -9.19
CA VAL A 78 8.30 -12.68 -9.11
C VAL A 78 8.52 -12.15 -7.69
N GLN A 79 8.25 -12.96 -6.66
CA GLN A 79 8.34 -12.54 -5.25
C GLN A 79 9.71 -11.99 -4.85
N ASP A 80 10.79 -12.55 -5.41
CA ASP A 80 12.18 -12.18 -5.13
C ASP A 80 12.74 -11.08 -6.06
N LEU A 81 11.96 -10.60 -7.03
CA LEU A 81 12.39 -9.52 -7.91
C LEU A 81 12.60 -8.24 -7.10
N LEU A 82 13.65 -7.49 -7.43
CA LEU A 82 14.00 -6.28 -6.70
C LEU A 82 13.11 -5.11 -7.15
N ALA A 83 12.50 -4.45 -6.17
CA ALA A 83 11.78 -3.21 -6.33
C ALA A 83 12.52 -2.08 -5.60
N GLU A 84 12.44 -0.87 -6.14
CA GLU A 84 13.01 0.32 -5.54
C GLU A 84 11.97 1.44 -5.49
N THR A 85 11.88 2.10 -4.34
CA THR A 85 11.00 3.24 -4.15
C THR A 85 11.69 4.30 -3.29
N THR A 86 10.98 5.39 -3.02
CA THR A 86 11.43 6.39 -2.05
C THR A 86 10.41 6.53 -0.94
N GLU A 87 10.89 6.52 0.30
CA GLU A 87 10.03 6.75 1.46
C GLU A 87 10.44 8.03 2.19
N GLU A 88 9.46 8.75 2.75
CA GLU A 88 9.74 9.83 3.68
C GLU A 88 10.03 9.24 5.07
N ARG A 89 11.21 9.55 5.64
CA ARG A 89 11.55 9.17 7.01
C ARG A 89 11.49 10.39 7.92
N ARG A 90 10.61 10.35 8.94
CA ARG A 90 10.54 11.31 10.07
C ARG A 90 10.19 10.61 11.37
N LYS A 91 10.48 11.24 12.52
CA LYS A 91 10.15 10.70 13.85
C LYS A 91 8.65 10.47 14.03
N SER A 92 7.83 11.30 13.39
CA SER A 92 6.37 11.20 13.41
C SER A 92 5.88 11.67 12.04
N LEU A 93 5.43 10.72 11.22
CA LEU A 93 4.78 11.01 9.96
C LEU A 93 3.28 11.20 10.21
N SER A 94 2.65 12.11 9.46
CA SER A 94 1.19 12.15 9.43
C SER A 94 0.65 10.89 8.77
N ARG A 95 -0.63 10.58 9.00
CA ARG A 95 -1.33 9.45 8.37
C ARG A 95 -1.23 9.49 6.86
N SER A 96 -1.51 10.64 6.25
CA SER A 96 -1.38 10.83 4.80
C SER A 96 0.03 10.56 4.30
N ARG A 97 1.08 10.91 5.07
CA ARG A 97 2.47 10.63 4.67
C ARG A 97 2.84 9.16 4.81
N ARG A 98 2.36 8.49 5.86
CA ARG A 98 2.49 7.02 5.97
C ARG A 98 1.78 6.33 4.82
N MET A 99 0.54 6.74 4.51
CA MET A 99 -0.22 6.23 3.38
C MET A 99 0.54 6.42 2.07
N SER A 100 1.11 7.61 1.82
CA SER A 100 1.96 7.82 0.63
C SER A 100 3.15 6.87 0.57
N ASN A 101 3.81 6.57 1.70
CA ASN A 101 4.91 5.59 1.69
C ASN A 101 4.39 4.19 1.32
N GLY A 102 3.24 3.76 1.86
CA GLY A 102 2.62 2.47 1.52
C GLY A 102 2.25 2.39 0.04
N ILE A 103 1.59 3.42 -0.50
CA ILE A 103 1.25 3.52 -1.93
C ILE A 103 2.51 3.43 -2.79
N SER A 104 3.57 4.17 -2.46
CA SER A 104 4.82 4.14 -3.22
C SER A 104 5.53 2.78 -3.20
N MET A 105 5.28 1.92 -2.21
CA MET A 105 5.77 0.53 -2.22
C MET A 105 4.94 -0.32 -3.18
N LEU A 106 3.60 -0.21 -3.13
CA LEU A 106 2.69 -0.92 -4.02
C LEU A 106 2.91 -0.55 -5.50
N GLU A 107 3.03 0.75 -5.80
CA GLU A 107 3.30 1.25 -7.16
C GLU A 107 4.66 0.76 -7.69
N ALA A 108 5.69 0.68 -6.83
CA ALA A 108 7.00 0.17 -7.23
C ALA A 108 6.96 -1.32 -7.56
N MET A 109 6.10 -2.10 -6.88
CA MET A 109 5.87 -3.50 -7.25
C MET A 109 5.17 -3.61 -8.59
N VAL A 110 4.10 -2.83 -8.82
CA VAL A 110 3.36 -2.80 -10.08
C VAL A 110 4.32 -2.57 -11.24
N GLN A 111 5.21 -1.58 -11.12
CA GLN A 111 6.21 -1.32 -12.14
C GLN A 111 7.09 -2.56 -12.44
N VAL A 112 7.57 -3.26 -11.42
CA VAL A 112 8.40 -4.47 -11.60
C VAL A 112 7.61 -5.61 -12.24
N LEU A 113 6.35 -5.80 -11.85
CA LEU A 113 5.47 -6.81 -12.44
C LEU A 113 5.17 -6.51 -13.91
N GLU A 114 4.85 -5.26 -14.25
CA GLU A 114 4.61 -4.83 -15.64
C GLU A 114 5.86 -5.03 -16.51
N GLU A 115 7.04 -4.64 -16.01
CA GLU A 115 8.32 -4.87 -16.70
C GLU A 115 8.54 -6.38 -16.94
N ARG A 116 8.27 -7.21 -15.92
CA ARG A 116 8.40 -8.67 -16.02
C ARG A 116 7.42 -9.29 -17.03
N ILE A 117 6.16 -8.86 -17.01
CA ILE A 117 5.14 -9.29 -17.96
C ILE A 117 5.60 -8.94 -19.38
N GLN A 118 6.07 -7.70 -19.59
CA GLN A 118 6.56 -7.29 -20.90
C GLN A 118 7.75 -8.14 -21.37
N GLU A 119 8.74 -8.41 -20.50
CA GLU A 119 9.88 -9.26 -20.84
C GLU A 119 9.45 -10.68 -21.28
N LEU A 120 8.43 -11.24 -20.63
CA LEU A 120 7.88 -12.55 -21.00
C LEU A 120 7.15 -12.48 -22.34
N LEU A 121 6.32 -11.47 -22.57
CA LEU A 121 5.55 -11.30 -23.81
C LEU A 121 6.43 -11.02 -25.04
N GLU A 122 7.63 -10.46 -24.85
CA GLU A 122 8.61 -10.27 -25.93
C GLU A 122 9.26 -11.59 -26.39
N LYS A 123 9.10 -12.69 -25.64
CA LYS A 123 9.58 -14.01 -26.06
C LYS A 123 8.77 -14.51 -27.25
N LYS A 124 9.47 -15.09 -28.24
CA LYS A 124 8.82 -15.69 -29.43
C LYS A 124 7.87 -16.84 -29.12
N THR A 125 8.03 -17.49 -27.97
CA THR A 125 7.23 -18.63 -27.53
C THR A 125 7.32 -18.70 -26.01
N LEU A 126 6.17 -18.75 -25.36
CA LEU A 126 6.03 -18.91 -23.91
C LEU A 126 5.74 -20.38 -23.61
N SER A 127 6.41 -20.93 -22.62
CA SER A 127 6.00 -22.19 -21.99
C SER A 127 4.68 -22.01 -21.24
N ASP A 128 3.97 -23.11 -20.97
CA ASP A 128 2.71 -23.08 -20.23
C ASP A 128 2.88 -22.41 -18.85
N THR A 129 4.00 -22.69 -18.16
CA THR A 129 4.34 -22.06 -16.88
C THR A 129 4.56 -20.55 -17.00
N GLU A 130 5.19 -20.07 -18.08
CA GLU A 130 5.35 -18.63 -18.30
C GLU A 130 4.02 -17.95 -18.68
N GLN A 131 3.09 -18.67 -19.33
CA GLN A 131 1.75 -18.16 -19.59
C GLN A 131 0.97 -18.02 -18.28
N GLU A 132 1.04 -19.02 -17.40
CA GLU A 132 0.46 -18.95 -16.06
C GLU A 132 1.06 -17.80 -15.23
N GLU A 133 2.39 -17.61 -15.28
CA GLU A 133 3.08 -16.49 -14.61
C GLU A 133 2.58 -15.13 -15.12
N VAL A 134 2.42 -14.96 -16.43
CA VAL A 134 1.89 -13.72 -17.02
C VAL A 134 0.47 -13.47 -16.50
N SER A 135 -0.44 -14.44 -16.62
CA SER A 135 -1.83 -14.24 -16.21
C SER A 135 -1.97 -13.94 -14.71
N ALA A 136 -1.22 -14.64 -13.86
CA ALA A 136 -1.23 -14.38 -12.42
C ALA A 136 -0.60 -13.02 -12.07
N SER A 137 0.46 -12.61 -12.78
CA SER A 137 1.09 -11.29 -12.58
C SER A 137 0.18 -10.15 -13.05
N GLU A 138 -0.60 -10.34 -14.12
CA GLU A 138 -1.60 -9.37 -14.59
C GLU A 138 -2.71 -9.19 -13.55
N GLU A 139 -3.27 -10.29 -13.03
CA GLU A 139 -4.29 -10.23 -11.97
C GLU A 139 -3.77 -9.56 -10.69
N ALA A 140 -2.56 -9.90 -10.26
CA ALA A 140 -1.91 -9.26 -9.12
C ALA A 140 -1.68 -7.76 -9.37
N THR A 141 -1.24 -7.38 -10.57
CA THR A 141 -1.00 -5.98 -10.95
C THR A 141 -2.29 -5.17 -10.88
N ASP A 142 -3.39 -5.67 -11.45
CA ASP A 142 -4.69 -5.00 -11.43
C ASP A 142 -5.21 -4.82 -9.99
N ALA A 143 -5.09 -5.86 -9.16
CA ALA A 143 -5.52 -5.81 -7.77
C ALA A 143 -4.70 -4.81 -6.94
N ILE A 144 -3.36 -4.85 -7.06
CA ILE A 144 -2.46 -3.94 -6.34
C ILE A 144 -2.67 -2.50 -6.81
N GLN A 145 -2.80 -2.26 -8.12
CA GLN A 145 -3.03 -0.92 -8.65
C GLN A 145 -4.39 -0.37 -8.18
N SER A 146 -5.44 -1.19 -8.21
CA SER A 146 -6.75 -0.78 -7.69
C SER A 146 -6.70 -0.44 -6.20
N ALA A 147 -5.97 -1.22 -5.40
CA ALA A 147 -5.74 -0.95 -3.99
C ALA A 147 -4.96 0.36 -3.77
N ALA A 148 -3.90 0.62 -4.55
CA ALA A 148 -3.11 1.85 -4.49
C ALA A 148 -3.94 3.08 -4.86
N ASP A 149 -4.76 3.00 -5.91
CA ASP A 149 -5.65 4.08 -6.34
C ASP A 149 -6.70 4.40 -5.26
N ALA A 150 -7.30 3.36 -4.68
CA ALA A 150 -8.26 3.50 -3.58
C ALA A 150 -7.58 4.11 -2.34
N ALA A 151 -6.38 3.66 -1.99
CA ALA A 151 -5.58 4.21 -0.90
C ALA A 151 -5.28 5.70 -1.08
N GLY A 152 -5.05 6.15 -2.33
CA GLY A 152 -4.86 7.56 -2.67
C GLY A 152 -6.09 8.44 -2.45
N SER A 153 -7.28 7.83 -2.38
CA SER A 153 -8.56 8.51 -2.14
C SER A 153 -8.94 8.63 -0.66
N VAL A 154 -8.21 7.94 0.24
CA VAL A 154 -8.54 7.93 1.68
C VAL A 154 -8.29 9.31 2.29
N GLU A 155 -9.37 9.93 2.77
CA GLU A 155 -9.30 11.17 3.52
C GLU A 155 -9.01 10.88 5.00
N PHE A 156 -7.89 11.39 5.49
CA PHE A 156 -7.59 11.31 6.92
C PHE A 156 -8.12 12.54 7.65
N PRO A 157 -8.77 12.37 8.81
CA PRO A 157 -9.22 13.49 9.62
C PRO A 157 -7.99 14.29 10.06
N GLY A 158 -7.90 15.52 9.56
CA GLY A 158 -6.82 16.44 9.90
C GLY A 158 -6.88 16.81 11.39
N PHE A 159 -5.72 16.84 12.04
CA PHE A 159 -5.55 17.79 13.14
C PHE A 159 -5.43 19.17 12.48
N TYR A 160 -6.53 19.90 12.34
CA TYR A 160 -6.41 21.35 12.37
C TYR A 160 -5.81 21.72 13.73
N GLY A 161 -4.50 21.94 13.74
CA GLY A 161 -3.79 22.68 14.75
C GLY A 161 -3.49 24.07 14.20
#